data_AF-A0A016SB13-F1
#
_entry.id   AF-A0A016SB13-F1
#
_cell.length_a   1.000
_cell.length_b   1.000
_cell.length_c   1.000
_cell.angle_alpha   90.00
_cell.angle_beta   90.00
_cell.angle_gamma   90.00
#
_symmetry.space_group_name_H-M   'P 1'
#
loop_
_entity.id
_entity.type
_entity.pdbx_description
1 polymer ?
#
loop_
_entity_poly.entity_id
_entity_poly.type
_entity_poly.pdbx_seq_one_letter_code
_entity_poly.pdbx_strand_id
1 'polypeptide(L)'
;MSAQLRRKIGIARTQLARAINLCEEDLKDDLLGFPQTSANDDFLDYAELQDTHHESFSTKLIVRKLEDLNNEWIALMAKDSNEVTTFHEFFSRYGDYHDDIEKAIKALQRMDSSEALIQGE
;
A
#
# COMPACT_ATOMS: atom_id res chain seq x y z
N MET A 1 -22.99 10.71 7.89
CA MET A 1 -21.73 10.12 8.36
C MET A 1 -21.06 9.24 7.29
N SER A 2 -21.76 8.27 6.69
CA SER A 2 -21.19 7.38 5.68
C SER A 2 -20.65 8.04 4.41
N ALA A 3 -21.18 9.20 4.00
CA ALA A 3 -20.63 9.96 2.87
C ALA A 3 -19.18 10.43 3.09
N GLN A 4 -18.86 10.89 4.30
CA GLN A 4 -17.47 11.26 4.65
C GLN A 4 -16.58 10.02 4.73
N LEU A 5 -17.10 8.91 5.27
CA LEU A 5 -16.39 7.64 5.35
C LEU A 5 -16.02 7.12 3.96
N ARG A 6 -16.98 7.09 3.03
CA ARG A 6 -16.78 6.75 1.61
C ARG A 6 -15.70 7.60 0.95
N ARG A 7 -15.71 8.92 1.22
CA ARG A 7 -14.70 9.83 0.69
C ARG A 7 -13.31 9.53 1.25
N LYS A 8 -13.20 9.24 2.56
CA LYS A 8 -11.94 8.85 3.20
C LYS A 8 -11.40 7.55 2.61
N ILE A 9 -12.26 6.56 2.38
CA ILE A 9 -11.89 5.29 1.72
C ILE A 9 -11.39 5.56 0.31
N GLY A 10 -12.11 6.35 -0.49
CA GLY A 10 -11.67 6.69 -1.86
C GLY A 10 -10.30 7.39 -1.90
N ILE A 11 -10.04 8.31 -0.96
CA ILE A 11 -8.73 8.96 -0.83
C ILE A 11 -7.65 7.93 -0.46
N ALA A 12 -7.90 7.10 0.55
CA ALA A 12 -6.93 6.10 1.00
C ALA A 12 -6.62 5.07 -0.10
N ARG A 13 -7.61 4.64 -0.89
CA ARG A 13 -7.39 3.77 -2.05
C ARG A 13 -6.51 4.42 -3.11
N THR A 14 -6.74 5.70 -3.41
CA THR A 14 -5.93 6.45 -4.37
C THR A 14 -4.48 6.58 -3.89
N GLN A 15 -4.29 6.81 -2.58
CA GLN A 15 -2.98 6.85 -1.96
C GLN A 15 -2.30 5.48 -2.00
N LEU A 16 -3.04 4.40 -1.74
CA LEU A 16 -2.51 3.04 -1.77
C LEU A 16 -2.06 2.65 -3.17
N ALA A 17 -2.85 2.90 -4.19
CA ALA A 17 -2.49 2.59 -5.57
C ALA A 17 -1.20 3.30 -6.01
N ARG A 18 -1.01 4.56 -5.57
CA ARG A 18 0.24 5.30 -5.83
C ARG A 18 1.42 4.69 -5.08
N ALA A 19 1.24 4.36 -3.80
CA ALA A 19 2.30 3.78 -2.99
C ALA A 19 2.73 2.40 -3.50
N ILE A 20 1.79 1.56 -3.96
CA ILE A 20 2.09 0.29 -4.62
C ILE A 20 2.92 0.51 -5.89
N ASN A 21 2.55 1.48 -6.74
CA ASN A 21 3.29 1.73 -7.97
C ASN A 21 4.73 2.17 -7.71
N LEU A 22 4.95 3.01 -6.69
CA LEU A 22 6.30 3.41 -6.29
C LEU A 22 7.11 2.20 -5.81
N CYS A 23 6.54 1.38 -4.92
CA CYS A 23 7.17 0.13 -4.49
C CYS A 23 7.48 -0.84 -5.64
N GLU A 24 6.64 -0.89 -6.68
CA GLU A 24 6.86 -1.71 -7.88
C GLU A 24 7.89 -1.11 -8.86
N GLU A 25 8.07 0.21 -8.85
CA GLU A 25 9.12 0.91 -9.62
C GLU A 25 10.49 0.65 -8.99
N ASP A 26 10.62 0.82 -7.67
CA ASP A 26 11.83 0.48 -6.90
C ASP A 26 12.29 -0.96 -7.17
N LEU A 27 11.36 -1.93 -7.11
CA LEU A 27 11.64 -3.35 -7.40
C LEU A 27 12.13 -3.61 -8.83
N LYS A 28 11.81 -2.76 -9.80
CA LYS A 28 12.25 -2.92 -11.20
C LYS A 28 13.61 -2.31 -11.44
N ASP A 29 13.93 -1.20 -10.78
CA ASP A 29 15.24 -0.55 -10.90
C ASP A 29 16.33 -1.43 -10.26
N ASP A 30 16.05 -2.10 -9.14
CA ASP A 30 16.94 -3.10 -8.52
C ASP A 30 17.32 -4.27 -9.47
N LEU A 31 16.40 -4.67 -10.36
CA LEU A 31 16.61 -5.80 -11.28
C LEU A 31 17.45 -5.44 -12.52
N LEU A 32 17.68 -4.16 -12.81
CA LEU A 32 18.32 -3.71 -14.05
C LEU A 32 19.85 -3.54 -13.99
N GLY A 33 20.47 -3.89 -12.87
CA GLY A 33 21.91 -4.11 -12.79
C GLY A 33 22.73 -2.83 -12.63
N PHE A 34 23.22 -2.61 -11.42
CA PHE A 34 24.21 -1.60 -11.14
C PHE A 34 25.54 -1.92 -11.85
N PRO A 35 26.12 -0.99 -12.65
CA PRO A 35 27.51 -1.08 -13.05
C PRO A 35 28.37 -0.81 -11.82
N GLN A 36 29.15 -1.80 -11.39
CA GLN A 36 30.12 -1.66 -10.30
C GLN A 36 31.11 -0.51 -10.58
N THR A 37 30.90 0.67 -10.00
CA THR A 37 31.91 1.73 -9.99
C THR A 37 31.90 2.55 -8.69
N SER A 38 32.77 2.12 -7.77
CA SER A 38 33.79 2.96 -7.13
C SER A 38 33.31 4.08 -6.17
N ALA A 39 33.28 3.72 -4.88
CA ALA A 39 33.71 4.52 -3.72
C ALA A 39 32.83 5.69 -3.24
N ASN A 40 31.70 5.99 -3.89
CA ASN A 40 30.65 6.86 -3.36
C ASN A 40 29.29 6.13 -3.17
N ASP A 41 29.24 4.84 -3.46
CA ASP A 41 28.02 4.02 -3.46
C ASP A 41 27.37 3.93 -2.07
N ASP A 42 28.15 3.82 -0.98
CA ASP A 42 27.58 3.65 0.38
C ASP A 42 26.55 4.71 0.81
N PHE A 43 26.69 5.97 0.36
CA PHE A 43 25.74 7.04 0.69
C PHE A 43 24.50 7.04 -0.21
N LEU A 44 24.67 6.62 -1.47
CA LEU A 44 23.57 6.50 -2.43
C LEU A 44 22.74 5.26 -2.09
N ASP A 45 23.40 4.12 -1.85
CA ASP A 45 22.79 2.87 -1.40
C ASP A 45 22.03 3.06 -0.08
N TYR A 46 22.55 3.86 0.85
CA TYR A 46 21.84 4.16 2.10
C TYR A 46 20.61 5.05 1.88
N ALA A 47 20.68 6.01 0.96
CA ALA A 47 19.54 6.88 0.64
C ALA A 47 18.44 6.10 -0.09
N GLU A 48 18.80 5.25 -1.04
CA GLU A 48 17.88 4.37 -1.76
C GLU A 48 17.23 3.37 -0.80
N LEU A 49 18.01 2.70 0.05
CA LEU A 49 17.48 1.81 1.10
C LEU A 49 16.52 2.56 2.04
N GLN A 50 16.85 3.80 2.42
CA GLN A 50 16.01 4.62 3.30
C GLN A 50 14.68 5.02 2.61
N ASP A 51 14.72 5.35 1.33
CA ASP A 51 13.54 5.72 0.54
C ASP A 51 12.63 4.51 0.35
N THR A 52 13.17 3.35 -0.05
CA THR A 52 12.41 2.09 -0.15
C THR A 52 11.76 1.70 1.18
N HIS A 53 12.47 1.88 2.31
CA HIS A 53 11.92 1.66 3.65
C HIS A 53 10.77 2.65 3.98
N HIS A 54 10.89 3.90 3.54
CA HIS A 54 9.87 4.94 3.73
C HIS A 54 8.60 4.63 2.93
N GLU A 55 8.75 4.11 1.72
CA GLU A 55 7.64 3.71 0.85
C GLU A 55 6.92 2.46 1.39
N SER A 56 7.67 1.43 1.80
CA SER A 56 7.14 0.23 2.46
C SER A 56 6.35 0.61 3.72
N PHE A 57 6.90 1.49 4.55
CA PHE A 57 6.22 1.98 5.75
C PHE A 57 4.93 2.76 5.42
N SER A 58 4.98 3.64 4.42
CA SER A 58 3.83 4.42 3.98
C SER A 58 2.70 3.52 3.44
N THR A 59 3.03 2.51 2.64
CA THR A 59 2.08 1.51 2.15
C THR A 59 1.44 0.74 3.31
N LYS A 60 2.24 0.26 4.28
CA LYS A 60 1.75 -0.41 5.50
C LYS A 60 0.77 0.48 6.30
N LEU A 61 1.08 1.77 6.44
CA LEU A 61 0.22 2.73 7.15
C LEU A 61 -1.13 2.95 6.43
N ILE A 62 -1.12 3.03 5.10
CA ILE A 62 -2.34 3.23 4.31
C ILE A 62 -3.24 1.98 4.35
N VAL A 63 -2.66 0.78 4.31
CA VAL A 63 -3.40 -0.49 4.48
C VAL A 63 -4.15 -0.49 5.82
N ARG A 64 -3.44 -0.22 6.92
CA ARG A 64 -4.07 -0.17 8.26
C ARG A 64 -5.19 0.86 8.33
N LYS A 65 -5.00 2.02 7.71
CA LYS A 65 -6.02 3.07 7.64
C LYS A 65 -7.27 2.61 6.89
N LEU A 66 -7.14 1.82 5.82
CA LEU A 66 -8.29 1.26 5.11
C LEU A 66 -9.02 0.22 5.96
N GLU A 67 -8.30 -0.62 6.69
CA GLU A 67 -8.89 -1.60 7.63
C GLU A 67 -9.68 -0.88 8.74
N ASP A 68 -9.12 0.17 9.33
CA ASP A 68 -9.81 0.97 10.35
C ASP A 68 -11.09 1.61 9.81
N LEU A 69 -11.07 2.15 8.59
CA LEU A 69 -12.25 2.74 7.93
C LEU A 69 -13.29 1.67 7.59
N ASN A 70 -12.87 0.46 7.21
CA ASN A 70 -13.78 -0.67 6.98
C ASN A 70 -14.47 -1.07 8.29
N ASN A 71 -13.71 -1.19 9.37
CA ASN A 71 -14.25 -1.49 10.71
C ASN A 71 -15.25 -0.41 11.17
N GLU A 72 -14.97 0.87 10.90
CA GLU A 72 -15.90 1.96 11.17
C GLU A 72 -17.21 1.80 10.37
N TRP A 73 -17.12 1.36 9.10
CA TRP A 73 -18.32 1.12 8.29
C TRP A 73 -19.11 -0.11 8.75
N ILE A 74 -18.42 -1.20 9.11
CA ILE A 74 -19.07 -2.39 9.69
C ILE A 74 -19.82 -2.01 10.96
N ALA A 75 -19.23 -1.18 11.83
CA ALA A 75 -19.89 -0.69 13.03
C ALA A 75 -21.11 0.20 12.72
N LEU A 76 -21.10 0.94 11.60
CA LEU A 76 -22.27 1.69 11.12
C LEU A 76 -23.35 0.76 10.58
N MET A 77 -23.00 -0.25 9.80
CA MET A 77 -23.93 -1.26 9.27
C MET A 77 -24.62 -2.05 10.39
N ALA A 78 -23.90 -2.34 11.48
CA ALA A 78 -24.48 -3.00 12.65
C ALA A 78 -25.53 -2.12 13.38
N LYS A 79 -25.49 -0.80 13.20
CA LYS A 79 -26.41 0.17 13.82
C LYS A 79 -27.54 0.60 12.89
N ASP A 80 -27.32 0.60 11.58
CA ASP A 80 -28.29 1.03 10.56
C ASP A 80 -28.27 0.07 9.36
N SER A 81 -29.40 -0.62 9.15
CA SER A 81 -29.55 -1.55 8.03
C SER A 81 -29.54 -0.87 6.66
N ASN A 82 -29.84 0.43 6.57
CA ASN A 82 -29.77 1.16 5.30
C ASN A 82 -28.33 1.37 4.82
N GLU A 83 -27.37 1.37 5.75
CA GLU A 83 -25.96 1.46 5.42
C GLU A 83 -25.43 0.18 4.76
N VAL A 84 -26.07 -0.98 5.00
CA VAL A 84 -25.74 -2.24 4.33
C VAL A 84 -25.99 -2.13 2.83
N THR A 85 -27.14 -1.60 2.42
CA THR A 85 -27.44 -1.35 1.00
C THR A 85 -26.45 -0.37 0.39
N THR A 86 -26.15 0.72 1.10
CA THR A 86 -25.19 1.75 0.66
C THR A 86 -23.77 1.17 0.50
N PHE A 87 -23.37 0.25 1.36
CA PHE A 87 -22.08 -0.44 1.32
C PHE A 87 -21.98 -1.36 0.10
N HIS A 88 -23.01 -2.18 -0.16
CA HIS A 88 -23.06 -3.02 -1.35
C HIS A 88 -23.08 -2.21 -2.65
N GLU A 89 -23.84 -1.11 -2.70
CA GLU A 89 -23.84 -0.21 -3.86
C GLU A 89 -22.46 0.43 -4.08
N PHE A 90 -21.78 0.82 -3.01
CA PHE A 90 -20.44 1.38 -3.09
C PHE A 90 -19.45 0.37 -3.69
N PHE A 91 -19.43 -0.87 -3.20
CA PHE A 91 -18.57 -1.91 -3.77
C PHE A 91 -18.91 -2.25 -5.21
N SER A 92 -20.19 -2.33 -5.55
CA SER A 92 -20.63 -2.56 -6.93
C SER A 92 -20.13 -1.48 -7.89
N ARG A 93 -20.11 -0.20 -7.46
CA ARG A 93 -19.70 0.93 -8.29
C ARG A 93 -18.20 1.16 -8.35
N TYR A 94 -17.49 0.96 -7.24
CA TYR A 94 -16.09 1.37 -7.11
C TYR A 94 -15.14 0.17 -6.97
N GLY A 95 -15.65 -1.05 -6.95
CA GLY A 95 -14.87 -2.26 -6.74
C GLY A 95 -14.52 -2.49 -5.27
N ASP A 96 -14.18 -3.73 -4.96
CA ASP A 96 -13.75 -4.13 -3.63
C ASP A 96 -12.32 -3.65 -3.37
N TYR A 97 -12.13 -2.87 -2.30
CA TYR A 97 -10.81 -2.38 -1.92
C TYR A 97 -10.00 -3.39 -1.12
N HIS A 98 -10.60 -4.51 -0.71
CA HIS A 98 -9.85 -5.65 -0.16
C HIS A 98 -8.87 -6.21 -1.21
N ASP A 99 -9.24 -6.19 -2.49
CA ASP A 99 -8.34 -6.55 -3.59
C ASP A 99 -7.13 -5.60 -3.67
N ASP A 100 -7.34 -4.31 -3.43
CA ASP A 100 -6.27 -3.31 -3.41
C ASP A 100 -5.33 -3.54 -2.22
N ILE A 101 -5.87 -3.92 -1.06
CA ILE A 101 -5.09 -4.31 0.12
C ILE A 101 -4.28 -5.57 -0.14
N GLU A 102 -4.87 -6.60 -0.76
CA GLU A 102 -4.16 -7.85 -1.06
C GLU A 102 -2.97 -7.60 -2.02
N LYS A 103 -3.17 -6.73 -3.02
CA LYS A 103 -2.08 -6.29 -3.91
C LYS A 103 -0.97 -5.58 -3.14
N ALA A 104 -1.33 -4.67 -2.23
CA ALA A 104 -0.35 -3.98 -1.39
C ALA A 104 0.46 -4.96 -0.53
N ILE A 105 -0.20 -5.94 0.09
CA ILE A 105 0.47 -6.98 0.89
C ILE A 105 1.45 -7.79 0.03
N LYS A 106 1.04 -8.18 -1.19
CA LYS A 106 1.91 -8.91 -2.11
C LYS A 106 3.11 -8.08 -2.57
N ALA A 107 2.93 -6.79 -2.82
CA ALA A 107 4.03 -5.89 -3.17
C ALA A 107 5.04 -5.78 -2.01
N LEU A 108 4.55 -5.56 -0.80
CA LEU A 108 5.37 -5.51 0.41
C LEU A 108 6.14 -6.80 0.66
N GLN A 109 5.50 -7.96 0.49
CA GLN A 109 6.14 -9.27 0.64
C GLN A 109 7.28 -9.49 -0.38
N ARG A 110 7.13 -8.97 -1.61
CA ARG A 110 8.19 -9.04 -2.62
C ARG A 110 9.39 -8.16 -2.26
N MET A 111 9.14 -6.96 -1.73
CA MET A 111 10.21 -6.08 -1.23
C MET A 111 10.97 -6.73 -0.08
N ASP A 112 10.26 -7.22 0.95
CA ASP A 112 10.87 -7.90 2.10
C ASP A 112 11.69 -9.14 1.68
N SER A 113 11.26 -9.84 0.60
CA SER A 113 11.99 -11.00 0.06
C SER A 113 13.21 -10.60 -0.79
N SER A 114 13.16 -9.45 -1.48
CA SER A 114 14.29 -8.89 -2.23
C SER A 114 15.39 -8.42 -1.28
N GLU A 115 15.01 -7.71 -0.21
CA GLU A 115 15.93 -7.21 0.81
C GLU A 115 16.66 -8.35 1.55
N ALA A 116 15.96 -9.45 1.83
CA ALA A 116 16.54 -10.65 2.43
C ALA A 116 17.56 -11.38 1.52
N LEU A 117 17.47 -11.21 0.20
CA LEU A 117 18.46 -11.75 -0.74
C LEU A 117 19.74 -10.89 -0.79
N ILE A 118 19.61 -9.56 -0.61
CA ILE A 118 20.73 -8.62 -0.62
C ILE A 118 21.56 -8.72 0.68
N GLN A 119 20.93 -8.98 1.83
CA GLN A 119 21.63 -9.15 3.12
C GLN A 119 22.28 -10.54 3.31
N GLY A 120 22.21 -11.42 2.30
CA GLY A 120 22.61 -12.83 2.39
C GLY A 120 23.99 -13.19 1.80
N GLU A 121 24.77 -12.23 1.29
CA GLU A 121 26.16 -12.40 0.82
C GLU A 121 27.20 -11.82 1.80
#